data_AF-A0A350LSA3-F1
#
_entry.id   AF-A0A350LSA3-F1
#
_cell.length_a   1.000
_cell.length_b   1.000
_cell.length_c   1.000
_cell.angle_alpha   90.00
_cell.angle_beta   90.00
_cell.angle_gamma   90.00
#
_symmetry.space_group_name_H-M   'P 1'
#
loop_
_entity.id
_entity.type
_entity.pdbx_description
1 polymer ?
#
loop_
_entity_poly.entity_id
_entity_poly.type
_entity_poly.pdbx_seq_one_letter_code
_entity_poly.pdbx_strand_id
1 'polypeptide(L)'
;MEHWGDFEALRQGFYDFVSNIPFYGLAVCCTDHPEVQALVGRISDRRVLTYGFNAQADVRAVNLRYERGVAHFDVALQAEGRMIEGCSLPMPGDHNVSNALAAVAVARHLGMKRDAIRDALASFGGVNRRFTRVGEVNGVTVIDDYGHHPVEIAA
;
A
#
# COMPACT_ATOMS: atom_id res chain seq x y z
N MET A 1 20.92 3.11 -7.00
CA MET A 1 22.27 3.22 -6.43
C MET A 1 23.08 4.31 -7.11
N GLU A 2 23.04 4.47 -8.44
CA GLU A 2 23.83 5.52 -9.15
C GLU A 2 23.64 6.96 -8.61
N HIS A 3 22.43 7.34 -8.19
CA HIS A 3 22.18 8.67 -7.61
C HIS A 3 22.64 8.80 -6.14
N TRP A 4 22.55 7.71 -5.37
CA TRP A 4 22.78 7.73 -3.92
C TRP A 4 24.20 7.28 -3.53
N GLY A 5 24.96 6.70 -4.45
CA GLY A 5 26.28 6.11 -4.20
C GLY A 5 26.16 4.74 -3.53
N ASP A 6 25.60 4.70 -2.33
CA ASP A 6 25.41 3.47 -1.56
C ASP A 6 24.01 3.38 -0.92
N PHE A 7 23.76 2.26 -0.25
CA PHE A 7 22.48 1.98 0.38
C PHE A 7 22.28 2.74 1.70
N GLU A 8 23.36 3.10 2.40
CA GLU A 8 23.27 3.91 3.62
C GLU A 8 22.84 5.35 3.31
N ALA A 9 23.36 5.93 2.24
CA ALA A 9 22.95 7.23 1.73
C ALA A 9 21.47 7.22 1.32
N LEU A 10 20.98 6.12 0.71
CA LEU A 10 19.56 5.94 0.42
C LEU A 10 18.71 5.90 1.72
N ARG A 11 19.13 5.11 2.71
CA ARG A 11 18.47 5.03 4.03
C ARG A 11 18.42 6.41 4.69
N GLN A 12 19.53 7.15 4.66
CA GLN A 12 19.61 8.48 5.24
C GLN A 12 18.70 9.46 4.48
N GLY A 13 18.66 9.40 3.15
CA GLY A 13 17.75 10.20 2.34
C GLY A 13 16.27 10.00 2.71
N PHE A 14 15.84 8.76 2.94
CA PHE A 14 14.47 8.49 3.43
C PHE A 14 14.24 8.97 4.87
N TYR A 15 15.23 8.85 5.76
CA TYR A 15 15.17 9.41 7.10
C TYR A 15 14.99 10.93 7.08
N ASP A 16 15.79 11.64 6.28
CA ASP A 16 15.73 13.08 6.14
C ASP A 16 14.39 13.52 5.53
N PHE A 17 13.91 12.79 4.51
CA PHE A 17 12.61 13.03 3.89
C PHE A 17 11.46 12.97 4.91
N VAL A 18 11.42 11.94 5.75
CA VAL A 18 10.40 11.82 6.81
C VAL A 18 10.60 12.86 7.92
N SER A 19 11.85 13.17 8.27
CA SER A 19 12.19 14.18 9.29
C SER A 19 11.76 15.59 8.88
N ASN A 20 11.65 15.87 7.57
CA ASN A 20 11.18 17.15 7.05
C ASN A 20 9.66 17.36 7.15
N ILE A 21 8.89 16.35 7.54
CA ILE A 21 7.45 16.50 7.81
C ILE A 21 7.27 17.47 9.00
N PRO A 22 6.30 18.40 9.00
CA PRO A 22 6.01 19.22 10.18
C PRO A 22 5.63 18.37 11.40
N PHE A 23 5.79 18.89 12.62
CA PHE A 23 5.49 18.14 13.86
C PHE A 23 4.05 17.62 13.96
N TYR A 24 3.11 18.25 13.24
CA TYR A 24 1.70 17.85 13.15
C TYR A 24 1.39 16.97 11.94
N GLY A 25 2.36 16.74 11.05
CA GLY A 25 2.18 15.88 9.89
C GLY A 25 2.25 14.39 10.25
N LEU A 26 2.00 13.56 9.24
CA LEU A 26 1.92 12.11 9.35
C LEU A 26 2.79 11.43 8.30
N ALA A 27 3.62 10.49 8.71
CA ALA A 27 4.26 9.52 7.84
C ALA A 27 3.44 8.22 7.79
N VAL A 28 3.19 7.69 6.59
CA VAL A 28 2.50 6.41 6.39
C VAL A 28 3.47 5.39 5.82
N CYS A 29 3.80 4.35 6.59
CA CYS A 29 4.96 3.49 6.33
C CYS A 29 4.59 2.00 6.23
N CYS A 30 5.03 1.32 5.17
CA CYS A 30 4.83 -0.13 5.01
C CYS A 30 5.78 -0.92 5.90
N THR A 31 5.28 -1.51 6.98
CA THR A 31 6.12 -2.25 7.93
C THR A 31 6.29 -3.73 7.57
N ASP A 32 5.82 -4.17 6.41
CA ASP A 32 6.18 -5.50 5.90
C ASP A 32 7.63 -5.55 5.40
N HIS A 33 8.23 -4.40 5.10
CA HIS A 33 9.61 -4.32 4.64
C HIS A 33 10.58 -4.02 5.81
N PRO A 34 11.64 -4.82 6.02
CA PRO A 34 12.55 -4.67 7.16
C PRO A 34 13.27 -3.32 7.20
N GLU A 35 13.67 -2.78 6.05
CA GLU A 35 14.29 -1.44 5.98
C GLU A 35 13.35 -0.32 6.43
N VAL A 36 12.05 -0.46 6.18
CA VAL A 36 11.05 0.51 6.62
C VAL A 36 10.78 0.32 8.12
N GLN A 37 10.76 -0.91 8.64
CA GLN A 37 10.71 -1.15 10.10
C GLN A 37 11.89 -0.46 10.81
N ALA A 38 13.11 -0.62 10.28
CA ALA A 38 14.31 0.02 10.83
C ALA A 38 14.23 1.55 10.78
N LEU A 39 13.72 2.12 9.68
CA LEU A 39 13.47 3.55 9.56
C LEU A 39 12.46 4.04 10.60
N VAL A 40 11.32 3.35 10.74
CA VAL A 40 10.26 3.70 11.71
C VAL A 40 10.81 3.68 13.14
N GLY A 41 11.64 2.69 13.50
CA GLY A 41 12.26 2.61 14.82
C GLY A 41 13.23 3.75 15.14
N ARG A 42 13.73 4.48 14.13
CA ARG A 42 14.60 5.65 14.32
C ARG A 42 13.84 6.97 14.46
N ILE A 43 12.58 7.02 14.02
CA ILE A 43 11.77 8.24 14.04
C ILE A 43 11.13 8.38 15.43
N SER A 44 11.47 9.44 16.15
CA SER A 44 11.01 9.66 17.53
C SER A 44 10.14 10.90 17.72
N ASP A 45 10.20 11.85 16.78
CA ASP A 45 9.60 13.18 16.90
C ASP A 45 8.56 13.47 15.79
N ARG A 46 8.12 12.45 15.06
CA ARG A 46 7.05 12.53 14.05
C ARG A 46 5.98 11.47 14.30
N ARG A 47 4.75 11.79 13.91
CA ARG A 47 3.68 10.79 13.91
C ARG A 47 3.90 9.82 12.76
N VAL A 48 3.91 8.53 13.07
CA VAL A 48 3.99 7.44 12.10
C VAL A 48 2.72 6.60 12.24
N LEU A 49 2.10 6.27 11.11
CA LEU A 49 1.06 5.26 11.01
C LEU A 49 1.59 4.17 10.08
N THR A 50 1.52 2.94 10.55
CA THR A 50 2.09 1.78 9.86
C THR A 50 1.02 0.98 9.14
N TYR A 51 1.36 0.45 7.97
CA TYR A 51 0.48 -0.44 7.23
C TYR A 51 1.21 -1.70 6.75
N GLY A 52 0.44 -2.73 6.40
CA GLY A 52 0.96 -3.98 5.87
C GLY A 52 0.12 -5.19 6.25
N PHE A 53 0.62 -6.38 5.96
CA PHE A 53 0.04 -7.66 6.35
C PHE A 53 0.51 -8.13 7.73
N ASN A 54 1.63 -7.61 8.22
CA ASN A 54 2.18 -8.03 9.50
C ASN A 54 1.26 -7.69 10.69
N ALA A 55 1.39 -8.48 11.76
CA ALA A 55 0.50 -8.41 12.91
C ALA A 55 0.72 -7.19 13.83
N GLN A 56 1.72 -6.36 13.56
CA GLN A 56 2.02 -5.15 14.33
C GLN A 56 1.58 -3.86 13.61
N ALA A 57 1.19 -3.93 12.33
CA ALA A 57 0.76 -2.78 11.56
C ALA A 57 -0.57 -2.18 12.08
N ASP A 58 -0.67 -0.85 12.07
CA ASP A 58 -1.86 -0.11 12.50
C ASP A 58 -3.05 -0.33 11.55
N VAL A 59 -2.78 -0.37 10.24
CA VAL A 59 -3.75 -0.61 9.18
C VAL A 59 -3.34 -1.86 8.40
N ARG A 60 -4.14 -2.92 8.49
CA ARG A 60 -3.77 -4.22 7.92
C ARG A 60 -4.88 -4.87 7.12
N ALA A 61 -4.50 -5.61 6.08
CA ALA A 61 -5.39 -6.52 5.40
C ALA A 61 -5.45 -7.85 6.14
N VAL A 62 -6.65 -8.38 6.35
CA VAL A 62 -6.92 -9.72 6.88
C VAL A 62 -7.93 -10.43 5.99
N ASN A 63 -8.02 -11.75 6.11
CA ASN A 63 -8.95 -12.58 5.32
C ASN A 63 -8.78 -12.40 3.79
N LEU A 64 -7.57 -12.06 3.35
CA LEU A 64 -7.24 -11.84 1.95
C LEU A 64 -7.42 -13.13 1.14
N ARG A 65 -8.18 -13.03 0.06
CA ARG A 65 -8.34 -14.06 -0.96
C ARG A 65 -8.53 -13.41 -2.33
N TYR A 66 -8.26 -14.17 -3.38
CA TYR A 66 -8.41 -13.72 -4.76
C TYR A 66 -9.48 -14.54 -5.47
N GLU A 67 -10.42 -13.87 -6.11
CA GLU A 67 -11.49 -14.49 -6.90
C GLU A 67 -11.61 -13.77 -8.24
N ARG A 68 -11.40 -14.49 -9.35
CA ARG A 68 -11.58 -13.97 -10.72
C ARG A 68 -10.82 -12.65 -11.00
N GLY A 69 -9.61 -12.50 -10.45
CA GLY A 69 -8.79 -11.30 -10.62
C GLY A 69 -9.14 -10.14 -9.69
N VAL A 70 -10.01 -10.35 -8.72
CA VAL A 70 -10.39 -9.37 -7.69
C VAL A 70 -9.83 -9.81 -6.34
N ALA A 71 -9.21 -8.89 -5.60
CA ALA A 71 -8.80 -9.12 -4.23
C ALA A 71 -9.98 -8.85 -3.28
N HIS A 72 -10.25 -9.76 -2.36
CA HIS A 72 -11.27 -9.63 -1.31
C HIS A 72 -10.61 -9.74 0.05
N PHE A 73 -10.85 -8.76 0.93
CA PHE A 73 -10.18 -8.67 2.24
C PHE A 73 -10.98 -7.78 3.20
N ASP A 74 -10.64 -7.84 4.48
CA ASP A 74 -11.09 -6.86 5.46
C ASP A 74 -9.89 -5.98 5.88
N VAL A 75 -10.16 -4.73 6.27
CA VAL A 75 -9.13 -3.81 6.77
C VAL A 75 -9.29 -3.63 8.26
N ALA A 76 -8.37 -4.18 9.06
CA ALA A 76 -8.36 -3.95 10.50
C ALA A 76 -7.63 -2.64 10.84
N LEU A 77 -8.29 -1.79 11.64
CA LEU A 77 -7.81 -0.49 12.11
C LEU A 77 -7.51 -0.60 13.60
N GLN A 78 -6.26 -0.89 13.96
CA GLN A 78 -5.86 -1.23 15.34
C GLN A 78 -6.20 -0.11 16.34
N ALA A 79 -5.82 1.13 16.01
CA ALA A 79 -6.05 2.28 16.89
C ALA A 79 -7.55 2.56 17.16
N GLU A 80 -8.44 2.14 16.26
CA GLU A 80 -9.88 2.31 16.41
C GLU A 80 -10.56 1.11 17.09
N GLY A 81 -9.89 -0.04 17.17
CA GLY A 81 -10.54 -1.31 17.54
C GLY A 81 -11.72 -1.63 16.62
N ARG A 82 -11.58 -1.35 15.32
CA ARG A 82 -12.62 -1.50 14.30
C ARG A 82 -12.07 -2.13 13.03
N MET A 83 -12.98 -2.59 12.18
CA MET A 83 -12.70 -3.17 10.89
C MET A 83 -13.54 -2.49 9.80
N ILE A 84 -13.00 -2.45 8.58
CA ILE A 84 -13.76 -2.22 7.35
C ILE A 84 -13.93 -3.59 6.72
N GLU A 85 -15.15 -4.12 6.78
CA GLU A 85 -15.47 -5.47 6.31
C GLU A 85 -15.87 -5.46 4.84
N GLY A 86 -15.55 -6.56 4.14
CA GLY A 86 -16.02 -6.80 2.78
C GLY A 86 -15.43 -5.84 1.76
N CYS A 87 -14.16 -5.46 1.90
CA CYS A 87 -13.47 -4.70 0.87
C CYS A 87 -13.22 -5.60 -0.36
N SER A 88 -13.35 -5.00 -1.53
CA SER A 88 -12.94 -5.60 -2.80
C SER A 88 -12.08 -4.61 -3.57
N LEU A 89 -11.01 -5.09 -4.19
CA LEU A 89 -10.17 -4.31 -5.10
C LEU A 89 -10.16 -5.01 -6.46
N PRO A 90 -10.59 -4.36 -7.56
CA PRO A 90 -10.61 -4.91 -8.92
C PRO A 90 -9.23 -5.17 -9.54
N MET A 91 -8.24 -5.56 -8.73
CA MET A 91 -6.89 -5.90 -9.15
C MET A 91 -6.36 -7.04 -8.27
N PRO A 92 -5.68 -8.04 -8.84
CA PRO A 92 -5.00 -9.06 -8.05
C PRO A 92 -3.65 -8.54 -7.52
N GLY A 93 -3.02 -9.32 -6.65
CA GLY A 93 -1.66 -9.09 -6.18
C GLY A 93 -1.57 -8.43 -4.80
N ASP A 94 -0.75 -9.01 -3.93
CA ASP A 94 -0.58 -8.56 -2.55
C ASP A 94 -0.02 -7.14 -2.50
N HIS A 95 0.79 -6.76 -3.50
CA HIS A 95 1.32 -5.42 -3.66
C HIS A 95 0.22 -4.38 -3.88
N ASN A 96 -0.84 -4.72 -4.65
CA ASN A 96 -1.98 -3.82 -4.87
C ASN A 96 -2.83 -3.66 -3.61
N VAL A 97 -3.01 -4.74 -2.85
CA VAL A 97 -3.66 -4.67 -1.54
C VAL A 97 -2.83 -3.83 -0.57
N SER A 98 -1.50 -3.99 -0.55
CA SER A 98 -0.59 -3.17 0.26
C SER A 98 -0.69 -1.68 -0.09
N ASN A 99 -0.70 -1.34 -1.38
CA ASN A 99 -0.93 0.03 -1.86
C ASN A 99 -2.30 0.57 -1.41
N ALA A 100 -3.35 -0.27 -1.47
CA ALA A 100 -4.67 0.11 -0.99
C ALA A 100 -4.68 0.39 0.52
N LEU A 101 -3.93 -0.36 1.34
CA LEU A 101 -3.81 -0.10 2.78
C LEU A 101 -3.14 1.25 3.06
N ALA A 102 -2.13 1.63 2.28
CA ALA A 102 -1.51 2.96 2.37
C ALA A 102 -2.54 4.07 2.09
N ALA A 103 -3.38 3.89 1.07
CA ALA A 103 -4.46 4.82 0.74
C ALA A 103 -5.53 4.86 1.84
N VAL A 104 -5.92 3.71 2.40
CA VAL A 104 -6.87 3.63 3.52
C VAL A 104 -6.33 4.37 4.75
N ALA A 105 -5.04 4.19 5.08
CA ALA A 105 -4.40 4.89 6.19
C ALA A 105 -4.51 6.42 6.06
N VAL A 106 -4.17 6.96 4.88
CA VAL A 106 -4.31 8.40 4.59
C VAL A 106 -5.78 8.83 4.64
N ALA A 107 -6.69 8.08 4.01
CA ALA A 107 -8.11 8.40 3.97
C ALA A 107 -8.74 8.45 5.36
N ARG A 108 -8.38 7.50 6.23
CA ARG A 108 -8.82 7.47 7.64
C ARG A 108 -8.25 8.64 8.42
N HIS A 109 -6.98 8.99 8.22
CA HIS A 109 -6.37 10.17 8.84
C HIS A 109 -7.09 11.48 8.46
N LEU A 110 -7.55 11.57 7.20
CA LEU A 110 -8.34 12.71 6.70
C LEU A 110 -9.83 12.66 7.10
N GLY A 111 -10.26 11.66 7.88
CA GLY A 111 -11.62 11.55 8.41
C GLY A 111 -12.64 10.93 7.45
N MET A 112 -12.23 10.32 6.34
CA MET A 112 -13.16 9.68 5.39
C MET A 112 -13.85 8.46 6.04
N LYS A 113 -15.17 8.35 5.89
CA LYS A 113 -15.97 7.26 6.49
C LYS A 113 -15.59 5.89 5.92
N ARG A 114 -15.68 4.84 6.75
CA ARG A 114 -15.35 3.45 6.40
C ARG A 114 -16.13 2.93 5.18
N ASP A 115 -17.42 3.22 5.11
CA ASP A 115 -18.25 2.85 3.95
C ASP A 115 -17.77 3.52 2.66
N ALA A 116 -17.45 4.82 2.72
CA ALA A 116 -16.94 5.54 1.56
C ALA A 116 -15.59 4.98 1.07
N ILE A 117 -14.72 4.55 1.99
CA ILE A 117 -13.45 3.90 1.64
C ILE A 117 -13.71 2.54 0.96
N ARG A 118 -14.58 1.71 1.54
CA ARG A 118 -14.96 0.40 0.97
C ARG A 118 -15.51 0.56 -0.46
N ASP A 119 -16.44 1.50 -0.63
CA ASP A 119 -17.08 1.74 -1.93
C ASP A 119 -16.06 2.29 -2.95
N ALA A 120 -15.15 3.17 -2.53
CA ALA A 120 -14.08 3.68 -3.39
C ALA A 120 -13.13 2.58 -3.86
N LEU A 121 -12.69 1.68 -2.96
CA LEU A 121 -11.85 0.53 -3.32
C LEU A 121 -12.53 -0.37 -4.35
N ALA A 122 -13.82 -0.67 -4.16
CA ALA A 122 -14.60 -1.50 -5.08
C ALA A 122 -14.77 -0.86 -6.46
N SER A 123 -14.85 0.47 -6.52
CA SER A 123 -15.01 1.22 -7.77
C SER A 123 -13.69 1.56 -8.49
N PHE A 124 -12.54 1.15 -7.95
CA PHE A 124 -11.24 1.52 -8.50
C PHE A 124 -11.04 0.96 -9.91
N GLY A 125 -10.93 1.85 -10.90
CA GLY A 125 -10.83 1.49 -12.32
C GLY A 125 -9.43 1.08 -12.80
N GLY A 126 -8.45 0.98 -11.89
CA GLY A 126 -7.05 0.74 -12.24
C GLY A 126 -6.30 2.00 -12.63
N VAL A 127 -5.01 1.84 -12.90
CA VAL A 127 -4.15 2.86 -13.51
C VAL A 127 -3.65 2.30 -14.83
N ASN A 128 -3.64 3.11 -15.89
CA ASN A 128 -3.07 2.69 -17.17
C ASN A 128 -1.65 2.16 -16.98
N ARG A 129 -1.36 1.02 -17.60
CA ARG A 129 -0.07 0.31 -17.55
C ARG A 129 0.26 -0.26 -16.16
N ARG A 130 -0.73 -0.51 -15.32
CA ARG A 130 -0.59 -1.31 -14.09
C ARG A 130 -1.56 -2.47 -14.16
N PHE A 131 -1.06 -3.62 -14.60
CA PHE A 131 -1.80 -4.84 -14.91
C PHE A 131 -3.08 -4.60 -15.72
N THR A 132 -2.98 -3.73 -16.73
CA THR A 132 -4.14 -3.24 -17.48
C THR A 132 -4.50 -4.21 -18.60
N ARG A 133 -5.71 -4.77 -18.58
CA ARG A 133 -6.23 -5.52 -19.74
C ARG A 133 -6.54 -4.56 -20.88
N VAL A 134 -5.74 -4.61 -21.94
CA VAL A 134 -5.89 -3.73 -23.11
C VAL A 134 -6.71 -4.36 -24.23
N GLY A 135 -6.96 -5.67 -24.17
CA GLY A 135 -7.83 -6.33 -25.12
C GLY A 135 -7.78 -7.85 -25.06
N GLU A 136 -8.44 -8.46 -26.03
CA GLU A 136 -8.38 -9.90 -26.29
C GLU A 136 -8.35 -10.12 -27.81
N VAL A 137 -7.42 -10.96 -28.28
CA VAL A 137 -7.27 -11.29 -29.70
C VAL A 137 -7.22 -12.80 -29.83
N ASN A 138 -8.18 -13.38 -30.57
CA ASN A 138 -8.28 -14.83 -30.78
C ASN A 138 -8.29 -15.66 -29.48
N GLY A 139 -8.96 -15.17 -28.43
CA GLY A 139 -8.98 -15.83 -27.11
C GLY A 139 -7.76 -15.58 -26.24
N VAL A 140 -6.77 -14.81 -26.72
CA VAL A 140 -5.58 -14.44 -25.95
C VAL A 140 -5.82 -13.09 -25.27
N THR A 141 -5.79 -13.05 -23.94
CA THR A 141 -5.87 -11.80 -23.17
C THR A 141 -4.54 -11.05 -23.26
N VAL A 142 -4.61 -9.76 -23.58
CA VAL A 142 -3.44 -8.87 -23.64
C VAL A 142 -3.43 -7.96 -22.42
N ILE A 143 -2.33 -8.00 -21.66
CA ILE A 143 -2.09 -7.22 -20.45
C ILE A 143 -0.91 -6.27 -20.70
N ASP A 144 -1.06 -5.00 -20.37
CA ASP A 144 0.00 -3.97 -20.38
C ASP A 144 0.40 -3.62 -18.93
N ASP A 145 1.70 -3.70 -18.64
CA ASP A 145 2.27 -3.44 -17.31
C ASP A 145 3.60 -2.65 -17.40
N TYR A 146 3.79 -1.70 -16.47
CA TYR A 146 4.94 -0.81 -16.37
C TYR A 146 6.11 -1.41 -15.55
N GLY A 147 5.93 -2.58 -14.96
CA GLY A 147 6.95 -3.26 -14.17
C GLY A 147 8.27 -3.33 -14.91
N HIS A 148 9.29 -2.68 -14.36
CA HIS A 148 10.62 -2.60 -14.97
C HIS A 148 11.70 -3.03 -13.97
N HIS A 149 11.42 -2.96 -12.67
CA HIS A 149 12.27 -3.54 -11.65
C HIS A 149 11.94 -5.04 -11.46
N PRO A 150 12.92 -5.93 -11.18
CA PRO A 150 12.66 -7.37 -11.01
C PRO A 150 11.56 -7.72 -10.00
N VAL A 151 11.45 -6.92 -8.93
CA VAL A 151 10.39 -7.07 -7.92
C VAL A 151 9.02 -6.75 -8.50
N GLU A 152 8.90 -5.73 -9.36
CA GLU A 152 7.63 -5.39 -10.01
C GLU A 152 7.23 -6.45 -11.05
N ILE A 153 8.19 -6.98 -11.79
CA ILE A 153 7.95 -8.02 -12.82
C ILE A 153 7.48 -9.34 -12.20
N ALA A 154 7.94 -9.65 -10.98
CA ALA A 154 7.58 -10.88 -10.28
C ALA A 154 6.24 -10.81 -9.54
N ALA A 155 5.72 -9.62 -9.30
CA ALA A 155 4.56 -9.35 -8.44
C ALA A 155 3.23 -9.42 -9.18
#